data_AF-A0A1A6FKT4-F1
#
_entry.id   AF-A0A1A6FKT4-F1
#
_cell.length_a   1.000
_cell.length_b   1.000
_cell.length_c   1.000
_cell.angle_alpha   90.00
_cell.angle_beta   90.00
_cell.angle_gamma   90.00
#
_symmetry.space_group_name_H-M   'P 1'
#
loop_
_entity.id
_entity.type
_entity.pdbx_description
1 polymer ?
#
loop_
_entity_poly.entity_id
_entity_poly.type
_entity_poly.pdbx_seq_one_letter_code
_entity_poly.pdbx_strand_id
1 'polypeptide(L)'
;MFIVANRARKPMNRLDDFRAAPAVGDEDALSILRLVTEAKLKIARNTSSTAWTPGEVAFTSSIAIALNRHGDAVVSAALTCMAEAFEGQPLTHGASVFGALIRIFANPPEGFDPDTLVPALRRFNMASLGEIVQNQKGGNARTTAVYAAIVDSIGVLIENSAQRR
;
A
#
# COMPACT_ATOMS: atom_id res chain seq x y z
N MET A 1 12.49 21.69 -37.74
CA MET A 1 12.86 20.33 -37.29
C MET A 1 12.63 20.21 -35.78
N PHE A 2 11.37 20.07 -35.32
CA PHE A 2 10.99 20.03 -33.89
C PHE A 2 10.15 18.80 -33.50
N ILE A 3 9.68 18.05 -34.50
CA ILE A 3 8.79 16.89 -34.30
C ILE A 3 9.59 15.63 -33.89
N VAL A 4 10.84 15.50 -34.33
CA VAL A 4 11.71 14.36 -34.01
C VAL A 4 12.18 14.40 -32.54
N ALA A 5 12.47 15.59 -31.99
CA ALA A 5 12.87 15.75 -30.59
C ALA A 5 11.72 15.50 -29.60
N ASN A 6 10.47 15.85 -29.96
CA ASN A 6 9.31 15.57 -29.12
C ASN A 6 8.89 14.09 -29.15
N ARG A 7 9.13 13.36 -30.24
CA ARG A 7 8.82 11.92 -30.35
C ARG A 7 9.73 11.03 -29.49
N ALA A 8 10.91 11.53 -29.12
CA ALA A 8 11.87 10.84 -28.26
C ALA A 8 11.64 11.06 -26.76
N ARG A 9 10.73 11.99 -26.38
CA ARG A 9 10.36 12.17 -24.98
C ARG A 9 9.54 10.97 -24.54
N LYS A 10 10.16 10.07 -23.77
CA LYS A 10 9.43 9.06 -23.02
C LYS A 10 8.43 9.83 -22.13
N PRO A 11 7.11 9.58 -22.24
CA PRO A 11 6.17 10.21 -21.33
C PRO A 11 6.58 9.85 -19.90
N MET A 12 6.90 10.88 -19.12
CA MET A 12 7.27 10.72 -17.72
C MET A 12 6.08 10.07 -17.02
N ASN A 13 6.29 8.91 -16.41
CA ASN A 13 5.23 8.28 -15.63
C ASN A 13 5.21 8.91 -14.23
N ARG A 14 4.08 8.77 -13.51
CA ARG A 14 3.92 9.38 -12.18
C ARG A 14 5.00 8.97 -11.16
N LEU A 15 5.58 7.78 -11.33
CA LEU A 15 6.65 7.30 -10.45
C LEU A 15 7.97 8.02 -10.77
N ASP A 16 8.27 8.24 -12.05
CA ASP A 16 9.41 9.04 -12.51
C ASP A 16 9.26 10.51 -12.06
N ASP A 17 8.05 11.09 -12.17
CA ASP A 17 7.75 12.43 -11.64
C ASP A 17 8.00 12.51 -10.13
N PHE A 18 7.45 11.54 -9.37
CA PHE A 18 7.65 11.47 -7.93
C PHE A 18 9.12 11.35 -7.56
N ARG A 19 9.92 10.59 -8.30
CA ARG A 19 11.36 10.44 -8.01
C ARG A 19 12.16 11.72 -8.25
N ALA A 20 11.69 12.61 -9.13
CA ALA A 20 12.31 13.90 -9.38
C ALA A 20 11.91 14.96 -8.34
N ALA A 21 10.69 14.91 -7.82
CA ALA A 21 10.12 15.93 -6.92
C ALA A 21 10.96 16.22 -5.64
N PRO A 22 11.54 15.23 -4.93
CA PRO A 22 12.40 15.48 -3.78
C PRO A 22 13.65 16.31 -4.10
N ALA A 23 14.18 16.22 -5.32
CA ALA A 23 15.38 16.94 -5.72
C ALA A 23 15.14 18.46 -5.86
N VAL A 24 13.87 18.88 -5.97
CA VAL A 24 13.45 20.29 -6.01
C VAL A 24 12.78 20.75 -4.71
N GLY A 25 12.83 19.93 -3.65
CA GLY A 25 12.32 20.29 -2.33
C GLY A 25 10.80 20.18 -2.18
N ASP A 26 10.12 19.36 -2.99
CA ASP A 26 8.68 19.10 -2.85
C ASP A 26 8.38 18.45 -1.49
N GLU A 27 7.65 19.16 -0.62
CA GLU A 27 7.39 18.77 0.76
C GLU A 27 6.54 17.49 0.88
N ASP A 28 5.58 17.29 -0.04
CA ASP A 28 4.74 16.10 -0.09
C ASP A 28 5.60 14.87 -0.44
N ALA A 29 6.47 15.01 -1.46
CA ALA A 29 7.36 13.93 -1.88
C ALA A 29 8.38 13.59 -0.79
N LEU A 30 8.93 14.59 -0.09
CA LEU A 30 9.82 14.38 1.06
C LEU A 30 9.11 13.67 2.22
N SER A 31 7.87 14.05 2.52
CA SER A 31 7.06 13.41 3.56
C SER A 31 6.76 11.96 3.22
N ILE A 32 6.38 11.66 1.98
CA ILE A 32 6.14 10.29 1.52
C ILE A 32 7.43 9.47 1.58
N LEU A 33 8.57 10.02 1.13
CA LEU A 33 9.86 9.33 1.23
C LEU A 33 10.21 8.99 2.67
N ARG A 34 10.02 9.94 3.59
CA ARG A 34 10.25 9.73 5.02
C ARG A 34 9.40 8.59 5.56
N LEU A 35 8.07 8.63 5.36
CA LEU A 35 7.15 7.61 5.87
C LEU A 35 7.44 6.22 5.30
N VAL A 36 7.73 6.13 4.00
CA VAL A 36 8.10 4.86 3.34
C VAL A 36 9.42 4.32 3.92
N THR A 37 10.42 5.19 4.12
CA THR A 37 11.72 4.79 4.65
C THR A 37 11.65 4.38 6.13
N GLU A 38 10.90 5.11 6.96
CA GLU A 38 10.67 4.79 8.37
C GLU A 38 9.97 3.42 8.52
N ALA A 39 9.03 3.10 7.63
CA ALA A 39 8.40 1.79 7.53
C ALA A 39 9.31 0.69 6.93
N LYS A 40 10.58 1.01 6.62
CA LYS A 40 11.56 0.11 5.97
C LYS A 40 11.15 -0.38 4.57
N LEU A 41 10.24 0.33 3.92
CA LEU A 41 9.85 0.12 2.53
C LEU A 41 10.72 0.97 1.59
N LYS A 42 10.60 0.73 0.29
CA LYS A 42 11.38 1.44 -0.73
C LYS A 42 10.47 1.88 -1.87
N ILE A 43 10.74 3.05 -2.46
CA ILE A 43 10.07 3.45 -3.68
C ILE A 43 10.62 2.61 -4.84
N ALA A 44 9.73 1.97 -5.59
CA ALA A 44 10.09 1.15 -6.74
C ALA A 44 10.85 1.95 -7.80
N ARG A 45 11.79 1.29 -8.47
CA ARG A 45 12.58 1.92 -9.54
C ARG A 45 11.90 1.92 -10.90
N ASN A 46 10.88 1.08 -11.08
CA ASN A 46 10.14 0.88 -12.32
C ASN A 46 8.65 0.70 -12.00
N THR A 47 7.77 1.01 -12.94
CA THR A 47 6.33 0.78 -12.84
C THR A 47 5.92 -0.67 -13.09
N SER A 48 6.80 -1.49 -13.70
CA SER A 48 6.55 -2.91 -13.92
C SER A 48 6.67 -3.71 -12.63
N SER A 49 5.55 -4.23 -12.13
CA SER A 49 5.47 -4.97 -10.87
C SER A 49 6.21 -6.31 -10.88
N THR A 50 6.47 -6.88 -12.05
CA THR A 50 7.24 -8.12 -12.19
C THR A 50 8.74 -7.93 -11.92
N ALA A 51 9.22 -6.69 -11.99
CA ALA A 51 10.60 -6.33 -11.70
C ALA A 51 10.81 -5.86 -10.26
N TRP A 52 9.76 -5.81 -9.44
CA TRP A 52 9.85 -5.28 -8.08
C TRP A 52 10.56 -6.27 -7.15
N THR A 53 11.43 -5.74 -6.32
CA THR A 53 12.07 -6.48 -5.24
C THR A 53 11.24 -6.39 -3.95
N PRO A 54 11.49 -7.26 -2.95
CA PRO A 54 10.80 -7.19 -1.67
C PRO A 54 10.80 -5.78 -1.05
N GLY A 55 9.63 -5.36 -0.56
CA GLY A 55 9.43 -4.05 0.07
C GLY A 55 9.38 -2.85 -0.88
N GLU A 56 9.45 -3.05 -2.21
CA GLU A 56 9.25 -1.95 -3.17
C GLU A 56 7.76 -1.60 -3.34
N VAL A 57 7.45 -0.30 -3.35
CA VAL A 57 6.11 0.27 -3.55
C VAL A 57 6.14 1.33 -4.65
N ALA A 58 5.10 1.37 -5.49
CA ALA A 58 4.96 2.37 -6.57
C ALA A 58 3.71 3.26 -6.46
N PHE A 59 2.86 3.03 -5.45
CA PHE A 59 1.57 3.70 -5.28
C PHE A 59 1.67 5.06 -4.56
N THR A 60 2.68 5.86 -4.91
CA THR A 60 2.98 7.15 -4.25
C THR A 60 1.81 8.12 -4.25
N SER A 61 1.03 8.19 -5.34
CA SER A 61 -0.18 9.03 -5.39
C SER A 61 -1.23 8.62 -4.36
N SER A 62 -1.37 7.32 -4.07
CA SER A 62 -2.29 6.84 -3.04
C SER A 62 -1.81 7.22 -1.64
N ILE A 63 -0.50 7.21 -1.39
CA ILE A 63 0.09 7.66 -0.12
C ILE A 63 -0.15 9.17 0.06
N ALA A 64 0.08 9.99 -0.97
CA ALA A 64 -0.19 11.43 -0.94
C ALA A 64 -1.65 11.74 -0.58
N ILE A 65 -2.60 11.07 -1.26
CA ILE A 65 -4.03 11.24 -0.99
C ILE A 65 -4.37 10.85 0.46
N ALA A 66 -3.82 9.73 0.94
CA ALA A 66 -4.06 9.27 2.31
C ALA A 66 -3.43 10.20 3.35
N LEU A 67 -2.23 10.72 3.09
CA LEU A 67 -1.53 11.66 3.96
C LEU A 67 -2.34 12.95 4.13
N ASN A 68 -2.79 13.53 3.02
CA ASN A 68 -3.61 14.75 3.04
C ASN A 68 -4.96 14.56 3.74
N ARG A 69 -5.52 13.35 3.71
CA ARG A 69 -6.85 13.06 4.26
C ARG A 69 -6.84 12.59 5.72
N HIS A 70 -5.82 11.82 6.12
CA HIS A 70 -5.79 11.10 7.39
C HIS A 70 -4.57 11.42 8.26
N GLY A 71 -3.59 12.15 7.72
CA GLY A 71 -2.38 12.54 8.42
C GLY A 71 -1.35 11.42 8.58
N ASP A 72 -0.18 11.80 9.08
CA ASP A 72 1.00 10.95 9.24
C ASP A 72 0.76 9.68 10.04
N ALA A 73 0.05 9.78 11.16
CA ALA A 73 -0.11 8.66 12.09
C ALA A 73 -0.80 7.45 11.41
N VAL A 74 -1.86 7.71 10.65
CA VAL A 74 -2.61 6.66 9.94
C VAL A 74 -1.80 6.07 8.80
N VAL A 75 -1.11 6.91 8.04
CA VAL A 75 -0.26 6.45 6.92
C VAL A 75 0.93 5.64 7.42
N SER A 76 1.60 6.10 8.47
CA SER A 76 2.73 5.42 9.10
C SER A 76 2.33 4.05 9.65
N ALA A 77 1.21 3.98 10.37
CA ALA A 77 0.68 2.71 10.88
C ALA A 77 0.36 1.73 9.75
N ALA A 78 -0.29 2.19 8.67
CA ALA A 78 -0.60 1.36 7.51
C ALA A 78 0.65 0.83 6.80
N LEU A 79 1.65 1.69 6.53
CA LEU A 79 2.89 1.29 5.87
C LEU A 79 3.71 0.31 6.73
N THR A 80 3.81 0.58 8.03
CA THR A 80 4.53 -0.29 8.98
C THR A 80 3.88 -1.66 9.06
N CYS A 81 2.55 -1.71 9.18
CA CYS A 81 1.79 -2.95 9.22
C CYS A 81 1.97 -3.77 7.94
N MET A 82 1.99 -3.12 6.77
CA MET A 82 2.31 -3.79 5.50
C MET A 82 3.73 -4.35 5.45
N ALA A 83 4.71 -3.56 5.89
CA ALA A 83 6.12 -3.96 5.87
C ALA A 83 6.34 -5.21 6.74
N GLU A 84 5.71 -5.26 7.90
CA GLU A 84 5.81 -6.40 8.82
C GLU A 84 5.04 -7.63 8.33
N ALA A 85 3.84 -7.46 7.77
CA ALA A 85 3.02 -8.58 7.35
C ALA A 85 3.54 -9.27 6.08
N PHE A 86 4.18 -8.53 5.18
CA PHE A 86 4.63 -9.01 3.88
C PHE A 86 6.14 -8.94 3.72
N GLU A 87 6.88 -9.05 4.82
CA GLU A 87 8.35 -9.10 4.81
C GLU A 87 8.84 -10.15 3.79
N GLY A 88 9.84 -9.77 2.99
CA GLY A 88 10.42 -10.64 1.97
C GLY A 88 9.58 -10.81 0.69
N GLN A 89 8.40 -10.18 0.57
CA GLN A 89 7.54 -10.28 -0.62
C GLN A 89 7.57 -9.00 -1.49
N PRO A 90 7.54 -9.13 -2.83
CA PRO A 90 7.29 -8.01 -3.72
C PRO A 90 5.82 -7.57 -3.62
N LEU A 91 5.55 -6.30 -3.32
CA LEU A 91 4.22 -5.79 -2.98
C LEU A 91 3.35 -5.49 -4.22
N THR A 92 3.17 -6.48 -5.10
CA THR A 92 2.45 -6.34 -6.39
C THR A 92 1.00 -5.88 -6.25
N HIS A 93 0.35 -6.21 -5.13
CA HIS A 93 -1.00 -5.76 -4.77
C HIS A 93 -1.02 -4.77 -3.60
N GLY A 94 0.14 -4.18 -3.27
CA GLY A 94 0.34 -3.31 -2.11
C GLY A 94 -0.59 -2.09 -2.10
N ALA A 95 -0.94 -1.52 -3.25
CA ALA A 95 -1.86 -0.37 -3.30
C ALA A 95 -3.26 -0.71 -2.75
N SER A 96 -3.75 -1.91 -3.03
CA SER A 96 -5.06 -2.37 -2.55
C SER A 96 -5.04 -2.66 -1.06
N VAL A 97 -3.97 -3.30 -0.57
CA VAL A 97 -3.72 -3.53 0.85
C VAL A 97 -3.60 -2.22 1.61
N PHE A 98 -2.77 -1.29 1.12
CA PHE A 98 -2.60 0.04 1.71
C PHE A 98 -3.94 0.75 1.84
N GLY A 99 -4.71 0.84 0.76
CA GLY A 99 -6.03 1.46 0.80
C GLY A 99 -6.99 0.78 1.79
N ALA A 100 -6.90 -0.53 1.99
CA ALA A 100 -7.72 -1.26 2.95
C ALA A 100 -7.31 -0.94 4.38
N LEU A 101 -6.01 -0.91 4.67
CA LEU A 101 -5.48 -0.53 5.98
C LEU A 101 -5.79 0.91 6.33
N ILE A 102 -5.70 1.84 5.37
CA ILE A 102 -6.13 3.23 5.58
C ILE A 102 -7.59 3.28 6.03
N ARG A 103 -8.48 2.49 5.41
CA ARG A 103 -9.90 2.44 5.83
C ARG A 103 -10.07 1.89 7.24
N ILE A 104 -9.33 0.83 7.59
CA ILE A 104 -9.39 0.23 8.93
C ILE A 104 -8.86 1.19 9.99
N PHE A 105 -7.69 1.80 9.79
CA PHE A 105 -7.14 2.74 10.77
C PHE A 105 -7.93 4.04 10.88
N ALA A 106 -8.52 4.52 9.77
CA ALA A 106 -9.35 5.73 9.79
C ALA A 106 -10.73 5.50 10.42
N ASN A 107 -11.29 4.30 10.27
CA ASN A 107 -12.59 3.91 10.82
C ASN A 107 -12.50 2.47 11.34
N PRO A 108 -11.93 2.28 12.55
CA PRO A 108 -11.72 0.95 13.09
C PRO A 108 -13.07 0.25 13.34
N PRO A 109 -13.20 -1.05 12.99
CA PRO A 109 -14.40 -1.80 13.32
C PRO A 109 -14.59 -1.92 14.83
N GLU A 110 -15.80 -2.24 15.28
CA GLU A 110 -16.09 -2.40 16.70
C GLU A 110 -15.25 -3.53 17.31
N GLY A 111 -14.66 -3.29 18.48
CA GLY A 111 -13.79 -4.25 19.15
C GLY A 111 -12.43 -4.47 18.45
N PHE A 112 -12.06 -3.59 17.51
CA PHE A 112 -10.80 -3.68 16.80
C PHE A 112 -9.58 -3.49 17.72
N ASP A 113 -8.71 -4.49 17.72
CA ASP A 113 -7.38 -4.44 18.32
C ASP A 113 -6.31 -4.36 17.20
N PRO A 114 -5.52 -3.27 17.12
CA PRO A 114 -4.45 -3.13 16.14
C PRO A 114 -3.47 -4.30 16.09
N ASP A 115 -3.22 -4.98 17.20
CA ASP A 115 -2.29 -6.11 17.28
C ASP A 115 -2.79 -7.34 16.51
N THR A 116 -4.09 -7.39 16.19
CA THR A 116 -4.67 -8.47 15.36
C THR A 116 -4.41 -8.29 13.86
N LEU A 117 -4.00 -7.09 13.42
CA LEU A 117 -3.85 -6.81 11.98
C LEU A 117 -2.72 -7.59 11.33
N VAL A 118 -1.52 -7.54 11.90
CA VAL A 118 -0.37 -8.24 11.30
C VAL A 118 -0.63 -9.75 11.26
N PRO A 119 -1.11 -10.41 12.33
CA PRO A 119 -1.54 -11.81 12.27
C PRO A 119 -2.61 -12.08 11.20
N ALA A 120 -3.61 -11.21 11.04
CA ALA A 120 -4.64 -11.36 10.01
C ALA A 120 -4.05 -11.25 8.60
N LEU A 121 -3.22 -10.23 8.35
CA LEU A 121 -2.57 -10.02 7.05
C LEU A 121 -1.64 -11.16 6.66
N ARG A 122 -0.91 -11.76 7.63
CA ARG A 122 -0.01 -12.90 7.39
C ARG A 122 -0.71 -14.16 6.91
N ARG A 123 -2.05 -14.24 6.98
CA ARG A 123 -2.83 -15.33 6.38
C ARG A 123 -2.96 -15.20 4.87
N PHE A 124 -2.55 -14.06 4.31
CA PHE A 124 -2.52 -13.81 2.88
C PHE A 124 -1.08 -13.75 2.38
N ASN A 125 -0.88 -14.12 1.12
CA ASN A 125 0.31 -13.74 0.37
C ASN A 125 -0.11 -12.89 -0.85
N MET A 126 0.88 -12.35 -1.57
CA MET A 126 0.57 -11.50 -2.72
C MET A 126 -0.19 -12.24 -3.83
N ALA A 127 -0.01 -13.56 -3.99
CA ALA A 127 -0.74 -14.35 -4.98
C ALA A 127 -2.22 -14.51 -4.61
N SER A 128 -2.53 -14.86 -3.35
CA SER A 128 -3.92 -15.00 -2.87
C SER A 128 -4.66 -13.66 -2.90
N LEU A 129 -3.96 -12.55 -2.62
CA LEU A 129 -4.52 -11.21 -2.81
C LEU A 129 -4.80 -10.92 -4.29
N GLY A 130 -3.95 -11.41 -5.20
CA GLY A 130 -4.18 -11.38 -6.64
C GLY A 130 -5.51 -12.01 -7.04
N GLU A 131 -5.82 -13.19 -6.48
CA GLU A 131 -7.09 -13.90 -6.73
C GLU A 131 -8.31 -13.11 -6.25
N ILE A 132 -8.20 -12.40 -5.14
CA ILE A 132 -9.27 -11.54 -4.60
C ILE A 132 -9.53 -10.35 -5.53
N VAL A 133 -8.48 -9.75 -6.09
CA VAL A 133 -8.58 -8.51 -6.87
C VAL A 133 -8.80 -8.72 -8.37
N GLN A 134 -8.55 -9.92 -8.91
CA GLN A 134 -8.55 -10.19 -10.36
C GLN A 134 -9.88 -9.85 -11.05
N ASN A 135 -11.01 -10.06 -10.36
CA ASN A 135 -12.36 -9.82 -10.91
C ASN A 135 -12.88 -8.40 -10.61
N GLN A 136 -12.07 -7.55 -9.99
CA GLN A 136 -12.49 -6.22 -9.54
C GLN A 136 -12.11 -5.14 -10.55
N LYS A 137 -13.10 -4.32 -10.92
CA LYS A 137 -12.93 -3.20 -11.85
C LYS A 137 -12.49 -1.95 -11.11
N GLY A 138 -11.21 -1.61 -11.23
CA GLY A 138 -10.63 -0.36 -10.72
C GLY A 138 -10.11 -0.44 -9.29
N GLY A 139 -9.27 0.54 -8.92
CA GLY A 139 -8.54 0.54 -7.64
C GLY A 139 -9.44 0.50 -6.42
N ASN A 140 -10.53 1.29 -6.41
CA ASN A 140 -11.44 1.36 -5.27
C ASN A 140 -12.16 0.03 -5.00
N ALA A 141 -12.59 -0.67 -6.06
CA ALA A 141 -13.24 -1.98 -5.93
C ALA A 141 -12.26 -3.03 -5.37
N ARG A 142 -11.01 -3.02 -5.84
CA ARG A 142 -9.94 -3.88 -5.32
C ARG A 142 -9.67 -3.63 -3.85
N THR A 143 -9.57 -2.37 -3.45
CA THR A 143 -9.41 -1.97 -2.04
C THR A 143 -10.59 -2.44 -1.19
N THR A 144 -11.82 -2.31 -1.67
CA THR A 144 -13.00 -2.80 -0.94
C THR A 144 -12.99 -4.32 -0.77
N ALA A 145 -12.60 -5.06 -1.81
CA ALA A 145 -12.51 -6.53 -1.73
C ALA A 145 -11.43 -6.99 -0.73
N VAL A 146 -10.25 -6.37 -0.77
CA VAL A 146 -9.17 -6.66 0.18
C VAL A 146 -9.56 -6.25 1.60
N TYR A 147 -10.22 -5.12 1.78
CA TYR A 147 -10.76 -4.69 3.08
C TYR A 147 -11.69 -5.74 3.68
N ALA A 148 -12.66 -6.23 2.90
CA ALA A 148 -13.60 -7.24 3.37
C ALA A 148 -12.88 -8.54 3.80
N ALA A 149 -11.90 -8.99 3.00
CA ALA A 149 -11.11 -10.17 3.34
C ALA A 149 -10.27 -10.00 4.62
N ILE A 150 -9.70 -8.83 4.86
CA ILE A 150 -8.94 -8.55 6.09
C ILE A 150 -9.86 -8.55 7.30
N VAL A 151 -11.02 -7.88 7.23
CA VAL A 151 -11.97 -7.81 8.34
C VAL A 151 -12.53 -9.20 8.69
N ASP A 152 -12.87 -10.01 7.68
CA ASP A 152 -13.28 -11.40 7.88
C ASP A 152 -12.20 -12.20 8.60
N SER A 153 -10.94 -12.05 8.15
CA SER A 153 -9.80 -12.69 8.81
C SER A 153 -9.57 -12.25 10.25
N ILE A 154 -9.86 -10.99 10.59
CA ILE A 154 -9.78 -10.49 11.98
C ILE A 154 -10.88 -11.15 12.82
N GLY A 155 -12.12 -11.21 12.31
CA GLY A 155 -13.25 -11.86 12.99
C GLY A 155 -12.94 -13.31 13.35
N VAL A 156 -12.39 -14.07 12.39
CA VAL A 156 -11.96 -15.46 12.62
C VAL A 156 -10.91 -15.57 13.73
N LEU A 157 -9.95 -14.62 13.84
CA LEU A 157 -8.95 -14.66 14.90
C LEU A 157 -9.53 -14.35 16.28
N ILE A 158 -10.46 -13.40 16.35
CA ILE A 158 -11.16 -13.03 17.58
C ILE A 158 -11.96 -14.23 18.10
N GLU A 159 -12.75 -14.88 17.24
CA GLU A 159 -13.54 -16.06 17.60
C GLU A 159 -12.68 -17.21 18.12
N ASN A 160 -11.57 -17.52 17.43
CA ASN A 160 -10.63 -18.56 17.83
C ASN A 160 -9.95 -18.25 19.18
N SER A 161 -9.72 -16.98 19.50
CA SER A 161 -9.15 -16.58 20.79
C SER A 161 -10.14 -16.75 21.94
N ALA A 162 -11.44 -16.54 21.68
CA ALA A 162 -12.50 -16.70 22.66
C ALA A 162 -12.78 -18.18 23.00
N GLN A 163 -12.64 -19.08 22.03
CA GLN A 163 -12.83 -20.54 22.24
C GLN A 163 -11.69 -21.22 23.00
N ARG A 164 -10.51 -20.58 23.12
CA ARG A 164 -9.33 -21.12 23.82
C ARG A 164 -9.22 -20.69 25.29
N ARG A 165 -10.18 -19.91 25.79
CA ARG A 165 -10.28 -19.48 27.19
C ARG A 165 -11.35 -20.27 27.92
#